data_AF-A0A6L3VWE5-F1
#
_entry.id   AF-A0A6L3VWE5-F1
#
_cell.length_a   1.000
_cell.length_b   1.000
_cell.length_c   1.000
_cell.angle_alpha   90.00
_cell.angle_beta   90.00
_cell.angle_gamma   90.00
#
_symmetry.space_group_name_H-M   'P 1'
#
loop_
_entity.id
_entity.type
_entity.pdbx_description
1 polymer ?
#
loop_
_entity_poly.entity_id
_entity_poly.type
_entity_poly.pdbx_seq_one_letter_code
_entity_poly.pdbx_strand_id
1 'polypeptide(L)'
;MDPDVIVLHAPHWITMVGHHVNCVPNPLGFSVEPIFPHLLRYRYDFRTDVELAEAIADQAYDDGLVTRKMRNEGVRVDYATITALHLLNPDWDIPVVSSNLADALTGKAPSRVLMMVVANVLALLAVWGDVLSFLGELLGALGIATCSLIALLVTDFKLVRSRTPDRVERVNWAGVIALTVGFGISYWLFWADIFELGFLITLVLTPAVYLGLRRTVLPPGTGTTYVEATAALREIDAEENPVTA
;
A
#
# COMPACT_ATOMS: atom_id res chain seq x y z
N MET A 1 -25.08 3.48 -8.61
CA MET A 1 -26.13 2.81 -7.81
C MET A 1 -26.24 3.64 -6.55
N ASP A 2 -27.45 4.07 -6.18
CA ASP A 2 -27.69 4.79 -4.93
C ASP A 2 -28.19 3.78 -3.90
N PRO A 3 -27.33 3.29 -2.98
CA PRO A 3 -27.75 2.32 -1.98
C PRO A 3 -28.58 3.01 -0.89
N ASP A 4 -29.61 2.31 -0.39
CA ASP A 4 -30.41 2.79 0.75
C ASP A 4 -29.64 2.74 2.08
N VAL A 5 -28.67 1.83 2.19
CA VAL A 5 -27.85 1.61 3.39
C VAL A 5 -26.49 1.02 3.03
N ILE A 6 -25.47 1.39 3.80
CA ILE A 6 -24.11 0.83 3.71
C ILE A 6 -23.90 -0.13 4.88
N VAL A 7 -23.74 -1.42 4.60
CA VAL A 7 -23.33 -2.41 5.61
C VAL A 7 -21.81 -2.49 5.61
N LEU A 8 -21.19 -2.11 6.73
CA LEU A 8 -19.75 -2.04 6.89
C LEU A 8 -19.25 -3.00 7.96
N HIS A 9 -18.31 -3.88 7.60
CA HIS A 9 -17.59 -4.72 8.55
C HIS A 9 -16.21 -4.13 8.83
N ALA A 10 -15.98 -3.75 10.08
CA ALA A 10 -14.75 -3.12 10.52
C ALA A 10 -13.83 -4.15 11.20
N PRO A 11 -12.72 -4.58 10.56
CA PRO A 11 -11.77 -5.51 11.17
C PRO A 11 -11.04 -4.89 12.37
N HIS A 12 -10.85 -3.57 12.34
CA HIS A 12 -10.19 -2.82 13.41
C HIS A 12 -11.12 -2.43 14.55
N TRP A 13 -12.41 -2.72 14.45
CA TRP A 13 -13.30 -2.64 15.59
C TRP A 13 -13.15 -3.87 16.49
N ILE A 14 -11.98 -3.93 17.14
CA ILE A 14 -11.60 -5.06 17.99
C ILE A 14 -12.40 -4.96 19.29
N THR A 15 -13.38 -5.84 19.44
CA THR A 15 -14.11 -6.02 20.69
C THR A 15 -13.48 -7.16 21.47
N MET A 16 -13.53 -7.06 22.80
CA MET A 16 -12.90 -8.05 23.67
C MET A 16 -13.72 -9.34 23.82
N VAL A 17 -15.00 -9.31 23.45
CA VAL A 17 -15.98 -10.42 23.54
C VAL A 17 -17.11 -10.12 22.55
N GLY A 18 -17.47 -11.10 21.74
CA GLY A 18 -18.73 -11.10 21.00
C GLY A 18 -18.72 -10.30 19.70
N HIS A 19 -19.66 -10.66 18.82
CA HIS A 19 -20.05 -9.87 17.67
C HIS A 19 -20.81 -8.63 18.13
N HIS A 20 -20.36 -7.45 17.73
CA HIS A 20 -21.00 -6.20 18.09
C HIS A 20 -21.55 -5.54 16.82
N VAL A 21 -22.80 -5.12 16.90
CA VAL A 21 -23.45 -4.30 15.87
C VAL A 21 -23.76 -2.93 16.47
N ASN A 22 -23.40 -1.87 15.75
CA ASN A 22 -23.69 -0.51 16.15
C ASN A 22 -25.20 -0.24 16.00
N CYS A 23 -25.88 0.03 17.12
CA CYS A 23 -27.30 0.40 17.17
C CYS A 23 -27.48 1.81 17.74
N VAL A 24 -26.45 2.66 17.68
CA VAL A 24 -26.52 4.07 18.10
C VAL A 24 -27.06 4.90 16.93
N PRO A 25 -28.18 5.64 17.07
CA PRO A 25 -28.86 6.27 15.93
C PRO A 25 -28.04 7.29 15.15
N ASN A 26 -27.27 8.15 15.83
CA ASN A 26 -26.47 9.20 15.18
C ASN A 26 -25.07 9.30 15.79
N PRO A 27 -24.15 8.39 15.48
CA PRO A 27 -22.77 8.48 15.93
C PRO A 27 -22.10 9.70 15.31
N LEU A 28 -21.61 10.60 16.15
CA LEU A 28 -20.94 11.83 15.72
C LEU A 28 -19.75 12.16 16.62
N GLY A 29 -18.73 12.80 16.04
CA GLY A 29 -17.59 13.27 16.81
C GLY A 29 -16.35 13.57 15.97
N PHE A 30 -15.22 13.62 16.68
CA PHE A 30 -13.90 13.82 16.09
C PHE A 30 -13.03 12.61 16.39
N SER A 31 -12.30 12.12 15.40
CA SER A 31 -11.33 11.05 15.55
C SER A 31 -9.99 11.46 14.98
N VAL A 32 -8.94 11.19 15.75
CA VAL A 32 -7.54 11.30 15.32
C VAL A 32 -7.00 9.88 15.26
N GLU A 33 -6.47 9.52 14.10
CA GLU A 33 -5.82 8.22 13.90
C GLU A 33 -4.45 8.20 14.63
N PRO A 34 -4.13 7.13 15.37
CA PRO A 34 -2.96 7.10 16.25
C PRO A 34 -1.59 7.00 15.55
N ILE A 35 -1.50 6.44 14.34
CA ILE A 35 -0.22 6.22 13.62
C ILE A 35 0.22 7.47 12.86
N PHE A 36 -0.71 8.17 12.22
CA PHE A 36 -0.54 9.37 11.39
C PHE A 36 -1.44 10.52 11.86
N PRO A 37 -1.32 10.97 13.13
CA PRO A 37 -2.23 11.94 13.74
C PRO A 37 -2.20 13.33 13.08
N HIS A 38 -1.19 13.62 12.27
CA HIS A 38 -1.07 14.87 11.52
C HIS A 38 -1.80 14.85 10.17
N LEU A 39 -2.07 13.67 9.62
CA LEU A 39 -2.66 13.49 8.29
C LEU A 39 -4.13 13.07 8.38
N LEU A 40 -4.47 12.20 9.33
CA LEU A 40 -5.76 11.52 9.40
C LEU A 40 -6.57 12.02 10.60
N ARG A 41 -7.23 13.16 10.41
CA ARG A 41 -8.15 13.77 11.38
C ARG A 41 -9.51 13.89 10.73
N TYR A 42 -10.48 13.20 11.29
CA TYR A 42 -11.82 13.12 10.72
C TYR A 42 -12.86 13.66 11.68
N ARG A 43 -13.78 14.45 11.14
CA ARG A 43 -15.09 14.69 11.74
C ARG A 43 -16.06 13.71 11.09
N TYR A 44 -16.79 12.97 11.89
CA TYR A 44 -17.82 12.04 11.41
C TYR A 44 -19.16 12.42 12.03
N ASP A 45 -20.22 12.23 11.26
CA ASP A 45 -21.61 12.45 11.66
C ASP A 45 -22.46 11.66 10.67
N PHE A 46 -22.81 10.43 11.02
CA PHE A 46 -23.58 9.55 10.13
C PHE A 46 -24.80 8.99 10.84
N ARG A 47 -25.79 8.60 10.04
CA ARG A 47 -27.01 7.97 10.53
C ARG A 47 -26.85 6.46 10.53
N THR A 48 -27.20 5.82 11.64
CA THR A 48 -27.28 4.36 11.68
C THR A 48 -28.69 3.92 11.31
N ASP A 49 -28.81 2.94 10.42
CA ASP A 49 -30.09 2.23 10.24
C ASP A 49 -30.27 1.27 11.42
N VAL A 50 -30.91 1.76 12.48
CA VAL A 50 -31.06 1.03 13.75
C VAL A 50 -31.96 -0.19 13.57
N GLU A 51 -32.99 -0.11 12.73
CA GLU A 51 -33.90 -1.23 12.50
C GLU A 51 -33.14 -2.39 11.85
N LEU A 52 -32.38 -2.11 10.78
CA LEU A 52 -31.56 -3.11 10.13
C LEU A 52 -30.44 -3.61 11.04
N ALA A 53 -29.77 -2.73 11.78
CA ALA A 53 -28.72 -3.10 12.72
C ALA A 53 -29.22 -4.06 13.81
N GLU A 54 -30.41 -3.79 14.36
CA GLU A 54 -31.02 -4.66 15.35
C GLU A 54 -31.45 -6.01 14.77
N ALA A 55 -32.01 -6.02 13.55
CA ALA A 55 -32.36 -7.25 12.85
C ALA A 55 -31.13 -8.13 12.55
N ILE A 56 -30.02 -7.52 12.10
CA ILE A 56 -28.75 -8.24 11.88
C ILE A 56 -28.23 -8.83 13.19
N ALA A 57 -28.30 -8.07 14.28
CA ALA A 57 -27.83 -8.53 15.58
C ALA A 57 -28.69 -9.68 16.15
N ASP A 58 -30.01 -9.64 15.94
CA ASP A 58 -30.92 -10.73 16.35
C ASP A 58 -30.65 -11.99 15.51
N GLN A 59 -30.53 -11.85 14.19
CA GLN A 59 -30.21 -12.98 13.32
C GLN A 59 -28.86 -13.62 13.69
N ALA A 60 -27.83 -12.80 13.92
CA ALA A 60 -26.52 -13.27 14.35
C ALA A 60 -26.59 -14.04 15.69
N TYR A 61 -27.42 -13.58 16.62
CA TYR A 61 -27.65 -14.28 17.89
C TYR A 61 -28.34 -15.62 17.70
N ASP A 62 -29.39 -15.66 16.86
CA ASP A 62 -30.14 -16.88 16.54
C ASP A 62 -29.26 -17.92 15.82
N ASP A 63 -28.28 -17.45 15.03
CA ASP A 63 -27.27 -18.29 14.37
C ASP A 63 -26.14 -18.77 15.33
N GLY A 64 -26.23 -18.41 16.62
CA GLY A 64 -25.33 -18.88 17.68
C GLY A 64 -24.09 -18.01 17.92
N LEU A 65 -24.01 -16.82 17.31
CA LEU A 65 -22.95 -15.87 17.63
C LEU A 65 -23.25 -15.19 18.97
N VAL A 66 -22.22 -15.06 19.82
CA VAL A 66 -22.31 -14.24 21.03
C VAL A 66 -22.42 -12.78 20.59
N THR A 67 -23.66 -12.28 20.47
CA THR A 67 -23.91 -10.97 19.84
C THR A 67 -24.34 -9.92 20.85
N ARG A 68 -23.91 -8.67 20.64
CA ARG A 68 -24.29 -7.51 21.44
C ARG A 68 -24.75 -6.36 20.54
N LYS A 69 -25.98 -5.91 20.78
CA LYS A 69 -26.51 -4.65 20.25
C LYS A 69 -25.88 -3.48 21.01
N MET A 70 -25.06 -2.68 20.34
CA MET A 70 -24.35 -1.57 20.98
C MET A 70 -25.20 -0.30 20.96
N ARG A 71 -25.61 0.16 22.15
CA ARG A 71 -26.49 1.34 22.33
C ARG A 71 -25.89 2.45 23.19
N ASN A 72 -24.61 2.37 23.50
CA ASN A 72 -23.97 3.34 24.38
C ASN A 72 -23.80 4.68 23.65
N GLU A 73 -24.46 5.71 24.15
CA GLU A 73 -24.25 7.08 23.68
C GLU A 73 -22.77 7.49 23.85
N GLY A 74 -22.21 8.15 22.84
CA GLY A 74 -20.80 8.55 22.84
C GLY A 74 -19.80 7.42 22.59
N VAL A 75 -20.24 6.25 22.09
CA VAL A 75 -19.31 5.23 21.59
C VAL A 75 -18.37 5.83 20.55
N ARG A 76 -17.06 5.61 20.75
CA ARG A 76 -16.08 5.96 19.76
C ARG A 76 -16.16 4.98 18.59
N VAL A 77 -16.53 5.50 17.43
CA VAL A 77 -16.44 4.76 16.17
C VAL A 77 -14.95 4.55 15.83
N ASP A 78 -14.61 3.35 15.36
CA ASP A 78 -13.23 3.04 14.98
C ASP A 78 -12.81 3.84 13.74
N TYR A 79 -11.50 4.10 13.64
CA TYR A 79 -10.97 4.94 12.57
C TYR A 79 -11.10 4.30 11.18
N ALA A 80 -11.12 2.96 11.08
CA ALA A 80 -11.25 2.26 9.81
C ALA A 80 -12.67 2.45 9.24
N THR A 81 -13.69 2.34 10.10
CA THR A 81 -15.07 2.70 9.75
C THR A 81 -15.16 4.14 9.27
N ILE A 82 -14.61 5.09 10.04
CA ILE A 82 -14.67 6.51 9.69
C ILE A 82 -13.97 6.78 8.36
N THR A 83 -12.78 6.21 8.15
CA THR A 83 -12.00 6.44 6.92
C THR A 83 -12.69 5.83 5.70
N ALA A 84 -13.22 4.61 5.83
CA ALA A 84 -13.95 3.95 4.76
C ALA A 84 -15.20 4.75 4.36
N LEU A 85 -15.99 5.19 5.34
CA LEU A 85 -17.18 6.01 5.08
C LEU A 85 -16.82 7.38 4.53
N HIS A 86 -15.75 8.01 4.98
CA HIS A 86 -15.31 9.30 4.44
C HIS A 86 -14.91 9.22 2.96
N LEU A 87 -14.46 8.05 2.50
CA LEU A 87 -14.13 7.81 1.09
C LEU A 87 -15.33 7.33 0.26
N LEU A 88 -16.21 6.52 0.86
CA LEU A 88 -17.35 5.89 0.16
C LEU A 88 -18.63 6.73 0.18
N ASN A 89 -18.84 7.50 1.24
CA ASN A 89 -20.00 8.33 1.54
C ASN A 89 -19.55 9.68 2.12
N PRO A 90 -18.89 10.54 1.33
CA PRO A 90 -18.27 11.78 1.81
C PRO A 90 -19.29 12.81 2.33
N ASP A 91 -20.53 12.76 1.83
CA ASP A 91 -21.62 13.65 2.23
C ASP A 91 -22.37 13.16 3.48
N TRP A 92 -22.07 11.93 3.94
CA TRP A 92 -22.66 11.28 5.12
C TRP A 92 -24.19 11.17 5.09
N ASP A 93 -24.78 11.16 3.90
CA ASP A 93 -26.22 11.18 3.70
C ASP A 93 -26.83 9.78 3.66
N ILE A 94 -26.07 8.78 3.21
CA ILE A 94 -26.48 7.36 3.19
C ILE A 94 -26.38 6.75 4.60
N PRO A 95 -27.46 6.15 5.14
CA PRO A 95 -27.44 5.39 6.39
C PRO A 95 -26.42 4.25 6.39
N VAL A 96 -25.91 3.92 7.58
CA VAL A 96 -24.86 2.91 7.77
C VAL A 96 -25.27 1.88 8.80
N VAL A 97 -24.89 0.62 8.61
CA VAL A 97 -24.85 -0.39 9.67
C VAL A 97 -23.41 -0.87 9.81
N SER A 98 -22.78 -0.60 10.95
CA SER A 98 -21.41 -1.05 11.22
C SER A 98 -21.38 -2.21 12.22
N SER A 99 -20.50 -3.18 11.98
CA SER A 99 -20.24 -4.28 12.89
C SER A 99 -18.78 -4.70 12.90
N ASN A 100 -18.34 -5.41 13.95
CA ASN A 100 -17.00 -5.99 14.00
C ASN A 100 -16.89 -7.26 13.11
N LEU A 101 -15.72 -7.50 12.53
CA LEU A 101 -15.51 -8.62 11.60
C LEU A 101 -15.05 -9.93 12.27
N ALA A 102 -14.23 -9.84 13.32
CA ALA A 102 -13.44 -10.99 13.80
C ALA A 102 -14.29 -12.15 14.34
N ASP A 103 -15.33 -11.86 15.13
CA ASP A 103 -16.24 -12.90 15.65
C ASP A 103 -17.23 -13.40 14.57
N ALA A 104 -17.62 -12.54 13.61
CA ALA A 104 -18.54 -12.89 12.54
C ALA A 104 -17.97 -13.93 11.57
N LEU A 105 -16.66 -13.90 11.30
CA LEU A 105 -16.01 -14.83 10.36
C LEU A 105 -15.70 -16.20 10.97
N THR A 106 -15.44 -16.26 12.28
CA THR A 106 -14.86 -17.47 12.89
C THR A 106 -15.83 -18.22 13.78
N GLY A 107 -16.93 -17.58 14.23
CA GLY A 107 -17.91 -18.16 15.16
C GLY A 107 -17.30 -18.65 16.48
N LYS A 108 -16.05 -18.29 16.74
CA LYS A 108 -15.22 -18.77 17.83
C LYS A 108 -14.61 -17.55 18.47
N ALA A 109 -14.96 -17.29 19.72
CA ALA A 109 -14.24 -16.34 20.56
C ALA A 109 -13.06 -17.08 21.20
N PRO A 110 -11.82 -17.03 20.66
CA PRO A 110 -10.67 -17.62 21.33
C PRO A 110 -10.50 -16.99 22.72
N SER A 111 -10.07 -17.79 23.69
CA SER A 111 -9.90 -17.27 25.05
C SER A 111 -8.88 -16.13 25.06
N ARG A 112 -9.12 -15.10 25.88
CA ARG A 112 -8.24 -13.92 25.99
C ARG A 112 -6.78 -14.29 26.26
N VAL A 113 -6.59 -15.32 27.08
CA VAL A 113 -5.27 -15.87 27.41
C VAL A 113 -4.61 -16.49 26.18
N LEU A 114 -5.37 -17.26 25.39
CA LEU A 114 -4.85 -17.86 24.16
C LEU A 114 -4.43 -16.78 23.15
N MET A 115 -5.25 -15.76 22.92
CA MET A 115 -4.90 -14.66 22.01
C MET A 115 -3.66 -13.91 22.48
N MET A 116 -3.56 -13.62 23.79
CA MET A 116 -2.38 -12.97 24.37
C MET A 116 -1.13 -13.83 24.20
N VAL A 117 -1.22 -15.14 24.44
CA VAL A 117 -0.10 -16.07 24.26
C VAL A 117 0.32 -16.10 22.79
N VAL A 118 -0.62 -16.22 21.85
CA VAL A 118 -0.33 -16.23 20.41
C VAL A 118 0.32 -14.93 19.97
N ALA A 119 -0.23 -13.78 20.36
CA ALA A 119 0.32 -12.48 20.01
C ALA A 119 1.74 -12.29 20.55
N ASN A 120 2.00 -12.70 21.79
CA ASN A 120 3.35 -12.64 22.37
C ASN A 120 4.31 -13.62 21.69
N VAL A 121 3.87 -14.83 21.34
CA VAL A 121 4.70 -15.78 20.59
C VAL A 121 5.06 -15.21 19.22
N LEU A 122 4.12 -14.64 18.49
CA LEU A 122 4.38 -13.99 17.20
C LEU A 122 5.33 -12.79 17.35
N ALA A 123 5.15 -11.97 18.40
CA ALA A 123 6.06 -10.87 18.69
C ALA A 123 7.48 -11.36 18.99
N LEU A 124 7.62 -12.41 19.80
CA LEU A 124 8.91 -13.03 20.09
C LEU A 124 9.56 -13.62 18.83
N LEU A 125 8.78 -14.27 17.95
CA LEU A 125 9.26 -14.76 16.67
C LEU A 125 9.71 -13.62 15.75
N ALA A 126 8.99 -12.50 15.72
CA ALA A 126 9.35 -11.33 14.92
C ALA A 126 10.64 -10.65 15.43
N VAL A 127 10.82 -10.57 16.75
CA VAL A 127 12.06 -10.08 17.38
C VAL A 127 13.21 -11.06 17.14
N TRP A 128 12.97 -12.36 17.30
CA TRP A 128 13.97 -13.40 17.05
C TRP A 128 14.41 -13.45 15.58
N GLY A 129 13.47 -13.25 14.65
CA GLY A 129 13.72 -13.16 13.22
C GLY A 129 14.23 -11.80 12.74
N ASP A 130 14.56 -10.90 13.66
CA ASP A 130 15.09 -9.56 13.38
C ASP A 130 14.33 -8.82 12.27
N VAL A 131 12.99 -8.82 12.39
CA VAL A 131 12.10 -8.28 11.35
C VAL A 131 12.41 -6.82 11.02
N LEU A 132 12.95 -6.07 12.00
CA LEU A 132 13.28 -4.66 11.82
C LEU A 132 14.49 -4.48 10.89
N SER A 133 15.55 -5.28 11.07
CA SER A 133 16.69 -5.28 10.15
C SER A 133 16.28 -5.74 8.76
N PHE A 134 15.44 -6.78 8.66
CA PHE A 134 14.91 -7.21 7.37
C PHE A 134 14.13 -6.10 6.65
N LEU A 135 13.24 -5.40 7.36
CA LEU A 135 12.50 -4.26 6.81
C LEU A 135 13.45 -3.11 6.41
N GLY A 136 14.47 -2.84 7.22
CA GLY A 136 15.50 -1.84 6.93
C GLY A 136 16.29 -2.16 5.67
N GLU A 137 16.75 -3.41 5.53
CA GLU A 137 17.44 -3.89 4.33
C GLU A 137 16.57 -3.82 3.08
N LEU A 138 15.30 -4.22 3.19
CA LEU A 138 14.34 -4.18 2.09
C LEU A 138 14.07 -2.74 1.64
N LEU A 139 13.81 -1.84 2.58
CA LEU A 139 13.57 -0.41 2.30
C LEU A 139 14.83 0.24 1.70
N GLY A 140 16.01 -0.10 2.21
CA GLY A 140 17.29 0.36 1.68
C GLY A 140 17.51 -0.11 0.25
N ALA A 141 17.34 -1.41 -0.03
CA ALA A 141 17.46 -1.98 -1.37
C ALA A 141 16.46 -1.34 -2.35
N LEU A 142 15.19 -1.21 -1.96
CA LEU A 142 14.14 -0.62 -2.79
C LEU A 142 14.43 0.86 -3.09
N GLY A 143 14.91 1.62 -2.09
CA GLY A 143 15.34 3.00 -2.25
C GLY A 143 16.50 3.14 -3.24
N ILE A 144 17.52 2.29 -3.11
CA ILE A 144 18.68 2.26 -4.03
C ILE A 144 18.22 1.92 -5.45
N ALA A 145 17.40 0.87 -5.64
CA ALA A 145 16.92 0.47 -6.95
C ALA A 145 16.12 1.59 -7.63
N THR A 146 15.21 2.22 -6.89
CA THR A 146 14.35 3.30 -7.39
C THR A 146 15.17 4.53 -7.77
N CYS A 147 16.09 4.97 -6.90
CA CYS A 147 16.97 6.10 -7.20
C CYS A 147 17.90 5.81 -8.38
N SER A 148 18.42 4.59 -8.52
CA SER A 148 19.26 4.18 -9.64
C SER A 148 18.49 4.26 -10.97
N LEU A 149 17.26 3.76 -11.00
CA LEU A 149 16.38 3.85 -12.17
C LEU A 149 16.06 5.31 -12.54
N ILE A 150 15.66 6.13 -11.56
CA ILE A 150 15.34 7.55 -11.79
C ILE A 150 16.57 8.30 -12.29
N ALA A 151 17.74 8.10 -11.66
CA ALA A 151 18.98 8.74 -12.06
C ALA A 151 19.37 8.37 -13.49
N LEU A 152 19.23 7.09 -13.86
CA LEU A 152 19.47 6.62 -15.22
C LEU A 152 18.52 7.29 -16.22
N LEU A 153 17.22 7.30 -15.95
CA LEU A 153 16.20 7.89 -16.82
C LEU A 153 16.45 9.39 -17.04
N VAL A 154 16.72 10.13 -15.95
CA VAL A 154 17.00 11.58 -16.03
C VAL A 154 18.29 11.84 -16.81
N THR A 155 19.33 11.05 -16.57
CA THR A 155 20.62 11.17 -17.27
C THR A 155 20.45 10.87 -18.76
N ASP A 156 19.75 9.80 -19.11
CA ASP A 156 19.51 9.44 -20.51
C ASP A 156 18.70 10.53 -21.23
N PHE A 157 17.63 11.02 -20.61
CA PHE A 157 16.78 12.04 -21.21
C PHE A 157 17.48 13.39 -21.37
N LYS A 158 18.13 13.90 -20.32
CA LYS A 158 18.71 15.25 -20.30
C LYS A 158 20.10 15.34 -20.94
N LEU A 159 20.95 14.34 -20.74
CA LEU A 159 22.37 14.42 -21.11
C LEU A 159 22.73 13.61 -22.35
N VAL A 160 22.00 12.54 -22.66
CA VAL A 160 22.30 11.68 -23.82
C VAL A 160 21.38 11.98 -25.00
N ARG A 161 20.06 11.87 -24.80
CA ARG A 161 19.10 11.91 -25.91
C ARG A 161 18.68 13.32 -26.29
N SER A 162 18.58 14.26 -25.33
CA SER A 162 18.36 15.72 -25.47
C SER A 162 17.16 16.19 -26.35
N ARG A 163 16.61 15.36 -27.24
CA ARG A 163 15.49 15.57 -28.16
C ARG A 163 14.76 14.24 -28.34
N THR A 164 13.47 14.29 -28.69
CA THR A 164 12.67 13.11 -29.03
C THR A 164 13.32 12.39 -30.21
N PRO A 165 13.83 11.16 -30.03
CA PRO A 165 14.57 10.49 -31.09
C PRO A 165 13.59 9.87 -32.10
N ASP A 166 13.85 10.05 -33.41
CA ASP A 166 13.07 9.41 -34.48
C ASP A 166 13.17 7.87 -34.44
N ARG A 167 14.25 7.35 -33.85
CA ARG A 167 14.52 5.91 -33.70
C ARG A 167 14.94 5.59 -32.28
N VAL A 168 14.27 4.61 -31.67
CA VAL A 168 14.49 4.16 -30.30
C VAL A 168 15.19 2.80 -30.33
N GLU A 169 16.22 2.63 -29.51
CA GLU A 169 16.82 1.31 -29.29
C GLU A 169 15.82 0.40 -28.59
N ARG A 170 15.69 -0.85 -29.06
CA ARG A 170 14.82 -1.84 -28.42
C ARG A 170 15.29 -2.19 -27.00
N VAL A 171 16.61 -2.19 -26.77
CA VAL A 171 17.23 -2.45 -25.47
C VAL A 171 18.42 -1.52 -25.29
N ASN A 172 18.39 -0.70 -24.23
CA ASN A 172 19.52 0.14 -23.83
C ASN A 172 20.49 -0.66 -22.94
N TRP A 173 21.39 -1.43 -23.55
CA TRP A 173 22.36 -2.25 -22.81
C TRP A 173 23.29 -1.44 -21.89
N ALA A 174 23.69 -0.24 -22.32
CA ALA A 174 24.48 0.66 -21.47
C ALA A 174 23.70 1.05 -20.20
N GLY A 175 22.40 1.27 -20.33
CA GLY A 175 21.50 1.57 -19.21
C GLY A 175 21.30 0.38 -18.29
N VAL A 176 21.08 -0.82 -18.83
CA VAL A 176 20.97 -2.05 -18.05
C VAL A 176 22.23 -2.30 -17.23
N ILE A 177 23.41 -2.21 -17.85
CA ILE A 177 24.68 -2.43 -17.15
C ILE A 177 24.90 -1.34 -16.08
N ALA A 178 24.63 -0.08 -16.41
CA ALA A 178 24.77 1.01 -15.44
C ALA A 178 23.83 0.84 -14.23
N LEU A 179 22.59 0.41 -14.47
CA LEU A 179 21.61 0.11 -13.42
C LEU A 179 22.08 -1.05 -12.54
N THR A 180 22.53 -2.16 -13.13
CA THR A 180 23.01 -3.33 -12.38
C THR A 180 24.26 -3.01 -11.56
N VAL A 181 25.22 -2.31 -12.14
CA VAL A 181 26.47 -1.92 -11.45
C VAL A 181 26.20 -0.88 -10.38
N GLY A 182 25.41 0.14 -10.69
CA GLY A 182 25.02 1.19 -9.75
C GLY A 182 24.26 0.64 -8.56
N PHE A 183 23.24 -0.19 -8.80
CA PHE A 183 22.52 -0.89 -7.73
C PHE A 183 23.44 -1.82 -6.94
N GLY A 184 24.19 -2.70 -7.61
CA GLY A 184 25.00 -3.72 -6.94
C GLY A 184 26.07 -3.15 -6.02
N ILE A 185 26.81 -2.14 -6.48
CA ILE A 185 27.86 -1.49 -5.67
C ILE A 185 27.23 -0.69 -4.52
N SER A 186 26.18 0.09 -4.79
CA SER A 186 25.52 0.88 -3.74
C SER A 186 24.82 0.01 -2.70
N TYR A 187 24.20 -1.10 -3.12
CA TYR A 187 23.60 -2.07 -2.20
C TYR A 187 24.66 -2.80 -1.39
N TRP A 188 25.79 -3.19 -2.02
CA TRP A 188 26.89 -3.81 -1.29
C TRP A 188 27.49 -2.88 -0.24
N LEU A 189 27.69 -1.59 -0.55
CA LEU A 189 28.19 -0.60 0.42
C LEU A 189 27.21 -0.34 1.57
N PHE A 190 25.91 -0.35 1.27
CA PHE A 190 24.85 -0.25 2.26
C PHE A 190 24.82 -1.49 3.17
N TRP A 191 24.82 -2.69 2.59
CA TRP A 191 24.77 -3.95 3.33
C TRP A 191 26.02 -4.22 4.16
N ALA A 192 27.20 -3.80 3.67
CA ALA A 192 28.46 -3.92 4.40
C ALA A 192 28.63 -2.87 5.53
N ASP A 193 27.60 -2.04 5.77
CA ASP A 193 27.61 -0.96 6.76
C ASP A 193 28.75 0.05 6.57
N ILE A 194 29.26 0.16 5.33
CA ILE A 194 30.30 1.11 4.95
C ILE A 194 29.67 2.49 4.70
N PHE A 195 28.44 2.51 4.17
CA PHE A 195 27.70 3.75 3.91
C PHE A 195 26.18 3.54 3.99
N GLU A 196 25.55 4.07 5.04
CA GLU A 196 24.12 3.91 5.31
C GLU A 196 23.21 4.50 4.22
N LEU A 197 23.66 5.53 3.51
CA LEU A 197 22.86 6.24 2.50
C LEU A 197 23.19 5.72 1.08
N GLY A 198 23.05 4.42 0.84
CA GLY A 198 23.36 3.78 -0.45
C GLY A 198 22.68 4.45 -1.66
N PHE A 199 21.50 5.05 -1.46
CA PHE A 199 20.80 5.79 -2.50
C PHE A 199 21.54 7.05 -2.98
N LEU A 200 22.32 7.73 -2.11
CA LEU A 200 23.11 8.89 -2.55
C LEU A 200 24.26 8.46 -3.46
N ILE A 201 24.88 7.32 -3.17
CA ILE A 201 25.94 6.76 -4.00
C ILE A 201 25.38 6.42 -5.37
N THR A 202 24.22 5.77 -5.44
CA THR A 202 23.66 5.34 -6.73
C THR A 202 23.27 6.52 -7.62
N LEU A 203 22.85 7.65 -7.03
CA LEU A 203 22.55 8.89 -7.75
C LEU A 203 23.77 9.47 -8.48
N VAL A 204 24.99 9.16 -8.03
CA VAL A 204 26.23 9.61 -8.68
C VAL A 204 26.82 8.50 -9.55
N LEU A 205 26.88 7.28 -9.02
CA LEU A 205 27.52 6.13 -9.66
C LEU A 205 26.78 5.69 -10.92
N THR A 206 25.44 5.60 -10.86
CA THR A 206 24.64 5.15 -12.00
C THR A 206 24.80 6.08 -13.21
N PRO A 207 24.65 7.43 -13.08
CA PRO A 207 24.94 8.35 -14.18
C PRO A 207 26.38 8.31 -14.68
N ALA A 208 27.36 8.19 -13.77
CA ALA A 208 28.77 8.17 -14.14
C ALA A 208 29.12 6.94 -14.98
N VAL A 209 28.69 5.76 -14.54
CA VAL A 209 28.87 4.50 -15.28
C VAL A 209 28.11 4.57 -16.61
N TYR A 210 26.86 5.05 -16.60
CA TYR A 210 26.07 5.16 -17.83
C TYR A 210 26.73 6.05 -18.87
N LEU A 211 27.16 7.25 -18.47
CA LEU A 211 27.80 8.22 -19.35
C LEU A 211 29.17 7.72 -19.85
N GLY A 212 29.94 7.07 -18.96
CA GLY A 212 31.20 6.42 -19.32
C GLY A 212 31.01 5.35 -20.39
N LEU A 213 30.09 4.42 -20.17
CA LEU A 213 29.75 3.37 -21.13
C LEU A 213 29.26 3.96 -22.45
N ARG A 214 28.36 4.94 -22.40
CA ARG A 214 27.82 5.57 -23.61
C ARG A 214 28.83 6.33 -24.45
N ARG A 215 29.83 6.94 -23.82
CA ARG A 215 30.86 7.73 -24.52
C ARG A 215 32.02 6.90 -25.03
N THR A 216 32.24 5.69 -24.51
CA THR A 216 33.46 4.91 -24.80
C THR A 216 33.18 3.52 -25.36
N VAL A 217 32.48 2.67 -24.61
CA VAL A 217 32.39 1.23 -24.90
C VAL A 217 31.12 0.84 -25.66
N LEU A 218 29.99 1.48 -25.36
CA LEU A 218 28.66 1.11 -25.86
C LEU A 218 27.92 2.33 -26.41
N PRO A 219 28.33 2.87 -27.58
CA PRO A 219 27.60 3.96 -28.23
C PRO A 219 26.16 3.55 -28.58
N PRO A 220 25.27 4.52 -28.86
CA PRO A 220 23.90 4.24 -29.30
C PRO A 220 23.86 3.20 -30.43
N GLY A 221 23.01 2.19 -30.30
CA GLY A 221 22.80 1.13 -31.29
C GLY A 221 23.63 -0.14 -31.06
N THR A 222 24.45 -0.17 -30.01
CA THR A 222 25.30 -1.34 -29.73
C THR A 222 24.49 -2.51 -29.17
N GLY A 223 24.52 -3.65 -29.85
CA GLY A 223 23.87 -4.89 -29.39
C GLY A 223 22.34 -4.85 -29.40
N THR A 224 21.73 -3.93 -30.16
CA THR A 224 20.28 -3.77 -30.23
C THR A 224 19.82 -3.34 -31.62
N THR A 225 18.54 -3.56 -31.93
CA THR A 225 17.90 -3.06 -33.14
C THR A 225 17.17 -1.76 -32.83
N TYR A 226 17.11 -0.86 -33.82
CA TYR A 226 16.31 0.35 -33.73
C TYR A 226 14.89 0.10 -34.21
N VAL A 227 13.92 0.65 -33.48
CA VAL A 227 12.50 0.70 -33.85
C VAL A 227 12.12 2.16 -34.07
N GLU A 228 11.31 2.46 -35.08
CA GLU A 228 10.75 3.82 -35.23
C GLU A 228 9.89 4.16 -34.01
N ALA A 229 10.02 5.38 -33.48
CA ALA A 229 9.35 5.76 -32.24
C ALA A 229 7.81 5.61 -32.32
N THR A 230 7.22 5.86 -33.49
CA THR A 230 5.80 5.68 -33.78
C THR A 230 5.37 4.21 -33.85
N ALA A 231 6.25 3.31 -34.29
CA ALA A 231 5.99 1.87 -34.33
C ALA A 231 6.09 1.25 -32.92
N ALA A 232 7.04 1.69 -32.10
CA ALA A 232 7.17 1.25 -30.71
C ALA A 232 5.95 1.63 -29.86
N LEU A 233 5.39 2.83 -30.06
CA LEU A 233 4.15 3.25 -29.39
C LEU A 233 2.96 2.37 -29.80
N ARG A 234 2.84 2.01 -31.09
CA ARG A 234 1.79 1.11 -31.58
C ARG A 234 1.92 -0.33 -31.08
N GLU A 235 3.14 -0.84 -30.90
CA GLU A 235 3.36 -2.17 -30.31
C GLU A 235 2.90 -2.21 -28.85
N ILE A 236 3.21 -1.15 -28.07
CA ILE A 236 2.75 -1.03 -26.67
C ILE A 236 1.22 -0.94 -26.60
N ASP A 237 0.60 -0.11 -27.45
CA ASP A 237 -0.87 0.01 -27.52
C ASP A 237 -1.53 -1.33 -27.90
N ALA A 238 -0.89 -2.13 -28.76
CA ALA A 238 -1.39 -3.45 -29.17
C ALA A 238 -1.24 -4.53 -28.07
N GLU A 239 -0.19 -4.47 -27.26
CA GLU A 239 -0.02 -5.35 -26.10
C GLU A 239 -0.99 -5.00 -24.96
N GLU A 240 -1.24 -3.71 -24.72
CA GLU A 240 -2.18 -3.26 -23.69
C GLU A 240 -3.65 -3.42 -24.09
N ASN A 241 -3.95 -3.44 -25.39
CA ASN A 241 -5.32 -3.52 -25.91
C ASN A 241 -5.47 -4.55 -27.06
N PRO A 242 -5.43 -5.86 -26.75
CA PRO A 242 -5.39 -6.92 -27.77
C PRO A 242 -6.69 -7.10 -28.59
N VAL A 243 -7.75 -6.35 -28.29
CA VAL A 243 -9.08 -6.49 -28.91
C VAL A 243 -9.28 -5.55 -30.11
N THR A 244 -8.36 -4.60 -30.33
CA THR A 244 -8.45 -3.60 -31.43
C THR A 244 -7.47 -3.83 -32.59
N ALA A 245 -6.84 -5.00 -32.68
CA ALA A 245 -5.95 -5.39 -33.79
C ALA A 245 -6.66 -6.29 -34.82
#